data_AF-A0A8S3GP82-F1
#
_entry.id   AF-A0A8S3GP82-F1
#
_cell.length_a   1.000
_cell.length_b   1.000
_cell.length_c   1.000
_cell.angle_alpha   90.00
_cell.angle_beta   90.00
_cell.angle_gamma   90.00
#
_symmetry.space_group_name_H-M   'P 1'
#
loop_
_entity.id
_entity.type
_entity.pdbx_description
1 polymer ?
#
loop_
_entity_poly.entity_id
_entity_poly.type
_entity_poly.pdbx_seq_one_letter_code
_entity_poly.pdbx_strand_id
1 'polypeptide(L)'
;AKVIGVFGGLDLHGIPHNVTWTRVAYTTSVGQNAIFLTEPIDWKAGDEIIITTTDSNIEHTERHQIASVSSGGTTIMTINPLAYTHISMRNVLPNGQVFNVSAAVGLLSRSIRVIDQSPVTDLFGFRVLVSDYATDIWNPVTNES
;
A
#
# COMPACT_ATOMS: atom_id res chain seq x y z
N ALA A 1 -18.16 18.56 3.79
CA ALA A 1 -17.58 17.39 4.50
C ALA A 1 -17.52 16.21 3.53
N LYS A 2 -16.42 15.45 3.52
CA LYS A 2 -16.20 14.30 2.61
C LYS A 2 -16.63 13.01 3.33
N VAL A 3 -17.80 12.47 3.03
CA VAL A 3 -18.42 11.37 3.80
C VAL A 3 -19.07 10.33 2.90
N ILE A 4 -18.89 9.05 3.23
CA ILE A 4 -19.73 7.94 2.75
C ILE A 4 -20.71 7.59 3.88
N GLY A 5 -22.00 7.75 3.63
CA GLY A 5 -23.06 7.32 4.55
C GLY A 5 -23.50 5.89 4.22
N VAL A 6 -23.47 5.02 5.22
CA VAL A 6 -23.86 3.61 5.12
C VAL A 6 -25.06 3.38 6.02
N PHE A 7 -26.15 2.88 5.46
CA PHE A 7 -27.33 2.46 6.21
C PHE A 7 -27.42 0.94 6.16
N GLY A 8 -27.18 0.27 7.30
CA GLY A 8 -26.96 -1.18 7.36
C GLY A 8 -25.47 -1.53 7.31
N GLY A 9 -25.01 -2.19 6.23
CA GLY A 9 -23.63 -2.70 6.09
C GLY A 9 -22.95 -2.29 4.80
N LEU A 10 -21.61 -2.18 4.84
CA LEU A 10 -20.75 -1.93 3.68
C LEU A 10 -19.54 -2.85 3.71
N ASP A 11 -19.47 -3.76 2.76
CA ASP A 11 -18.32 -4.64 2.53
C ASP A 11 -17.55 -4.22 1.28
N LEU A 12 -16.25 -4.02 1.43
CA LEU A 12 -15.35 -3.62 0.35
C LEU A 12 -14.20 -4.63 0.26
N HIS A 13 -14.27 -5.53 -0.72
CA HIS A 13 -13.22 -6.52 -0.98
C HIS A 13 -12.37 -6.12 -2.17
N GLY A 14 -11.08 -5.88 -1.92
CA GLY A 14 -10.11 -5.67 -2.98
C GLY A 14 -9.63 -6.99 -3.57
N ILE A 15 -8.82 -6.93 -4.62
CA ILE A 15 -8.06 -8.09 -5.06
C ILE A 15 -7.06 -8.44 -3.94
N PRO A 16 -7.07 -9.67 -3.40
CA PRO A 16 -6.10 -10.09 -2.41
C PRO A 16 -4.72 -10.18 -3.06
N HIS A 17 -3.70 -9.74 -2.32
CA HIS A 17 -2.30 -9.89 -2.69
C HIS A 17 -1.62 -10.76 -1.65
N ASN A 18 -0.87 -11.77 -2.10
CA ASN A 18 -0.15 -12.68 -1.20
C ASN A 18 0.93 -11.95 -0.38
N VAL A 19 1.55 -10.96 -1.00
CA VAL A 19 2.61 -10.14 -0.39
C VAL A 19 2.27 -8.68 -0.65
N THR A 20 2.19 -7.85 0.39
CA THR A 20 1.96 -6.39 0.24
C THR A 20 3.20 -5.58 0.54
N TRP A 21 4.16 -6.19 1.24
CA TRP A 21 5.45 -5.63 1.59
C TRP A 21 6.51 -6.72 1.50
N THR A 22 7.65 -6.38 0.92
CA THR A 22 8.85 -7.22 0.92
C THR A 22 10.07 -6.30 1.06
N ARG A 23 11.27 -6.83 0.80
CA ARG A 23 12.52 -6.08 0.90
C ARG A 23 13.37 -6.26 -0.33
N VAL A 24 14.24 -5.29 -0.54
CA VAL A 24 15.30 -5.38 -1.53
C VAL A 24 16.28 -6.48 -1.13
N ALA A 25 16.57 -7.41 -2.05
CA ALA A 25 17.52 -8.51 -1.87
C ALA A 25 18.97 -8.05 -2.01
N TYR A 26 19.26 -7.23 -3.03
CA TYR A 26 20.60 -6.71 -3.33
C TYR A 26 20.55 -5.20 -3.51
N THR A 27 21.59 -4.48 -3.07
CA THR A 27 21.68 -3.03 -3.24
C THR A 27 21.40 -2.63 -4.69
N THR A 28 20.38 -1.79 -4.89
CA THR A 28 20.07 -1.21 -6.19
C THR A 28 20.55 0.23 -6.22
N SER A 29 21.50 0.52 -7.10
CA SER A 29 22.08 1.84 -7.25
C SER A 29 21.17 2.83 -7.98
N VAL A 30 21.37 4.11 -7.71
CA VAL A 30 20.77 5.22 -8.47
C VAL A 30 20.95 5.03 -9.99
N GLY A 31 19.93 5.40 -10.76
CA GLY A 31 19.91 5.28 -12.22
C GLY A 31 19.63 3.87 -12.74
N GLN A 32 19.50 2.87 -11.87
CA GLN A 32 19.02 1.54 -12.26
C GLN A 32 17.48 1.51 -12.32
N ASN A 33 16.94 0.54 -13.05
CA ASN A 33 15.49 0.26 -13.11
C ASN A 33 15.12 -1.09 -12.50
N ALA A 34 16.10 -1.95 -12.22
CA ALA A 34 15.87 -3.30 -11.75
C ALA A 34 15.94 -3.36 -10.22
N ILE A 35 14.86 -3.86 -9.59
CA ILE A 35 14.78 -4.10 -8.16
C ILE A 35 14.65 -5.60 -7.95
N PHE A 36 15.57 -6.17 -7.17
CA PHE A 36 15.54 -7.58 -6.80
C PHE A 36 14.92 -7.73 -5.41
N LEU A 37 13.98 -8.65 -5.26
CA LEU A 37 13.19 -8.81 -4.04
C LEU A 37 13.57 -10.08 -3.29
N THR A 38 13.36 -10.09 -1.98
CA THR A 38 13.67 -11.24 -1.11
C THR A 38 12.69 -12.39 -1.23
N GLU A 39 11.47 -12.13 -1.70
CA GLU A 39 10.42 -13.13 -1.88
C GLU A 39 9.60 -12.83 -3.16
N PRO A 40 8.92 -13.84 -3.73
CA PRO A 40 8.09 -13.64 -4.91
C PRO A 40 6.81 -12.88 -4.57
N ILE A 41 6.44 -11.95 -5.46
CA ILE A 41 5.21 -11.15 -5.41
C ILE A 41 4.23 -11.51 -6.53
N ASP A 42 2.98 -11.10 -6.38
CA ASP A 42 1.91 -11.22 -7.39
C ASP A 42 1.50 -9.88 -8.02
N TRP A 43 2.32 -8.84 -7.85
CA TRP A 43 2.09 -7.50 -8.41
C TRP A 43 2.29 -7.51 -9.94
N LYS A 44 1.75 -6.49 -10.62
CA LYS A 44 1.72 -6.44 -12.09
C LYS A 44 2.22 -5.11 -12.65
N ALA A 45 2.53 -5.12 -13.94
CA ALA A 45 2.80 -3.90 -14.69
C ALA A 45 1.66 -2.87 -14.50
N GLY A 46 2.03 -1.61 -14.32
CA GLY A 46 1.11 -0.51 -14.02
C GLY A 46 0.85 -0.30 -12.52
N ASP A 47 1.19 -1.24 -11.65
CA ASP A 47 1.04 -1.03 -10.21
C ASP A 47 2.03 0.02 -9.68
N GLU A 48 1.59 0.80 -8.70
CA GLU A 48 2.45 1.73 -7.97
C GLU A 48 3.06 1.04 -6.75
N ILE A 49 4.36 1.26 -6.57
CA ILE A 49 5.14 0.79 -5.43
C ILE A 49 5.82 1.97 -4.72
N ILE A 50 6.18 1.73 -3.46
CA ILE A 50 7.05 2.61 -2.68
C ILE A 50 8.32 1.86 -2.29
N ILE A 51 9.45 2.56 -2.29
CA ILE A 51 10.73 2.06 -1.83
C ILE A 51 11.20 2.97 -0.70
N THR A 52 11.38 2.42 0.49
CA THR A 52 11.79 3.20 1.67
C THR A 52 13.27 3.52 1.62
N THR A 53 13.65 4.72 2.06
CA THR A 53 15.07 5.04 2.25
C THR A 53 15.79 4.06 3.19
N THR A 54 17.07 3.85 2.96
CA THR A 54 18.00 3.14 3.87
C THR A 54 19.04 4.06 4.50
N ASP A 55 19.01 5.35 4.17
CA ASP A 55 19.87 6.37 4.77
C ASP A 55 19.10 7.25 5.77
N SER A 56 19.75 8.29 6.28
CA SER A 56 19.19 9.19 7.28
C SER A 56 18.21 10.22 6.71
N ASN A 57 17.99 10.27 5.39
CA ASN A 57 17.10 11.23 4.76
C ASN A 57 15.79 10.56 4.31
N ILE A 58 14.71 10.87 5.01
CA ILE A 58 13.37 10.35 4.72
C ILE A 58 12.87 10.70 3.31
N GLU A 59 13.35 11.83 2.75
CA GLU A 59 12.99 12.32 1.42
C GLU A 59 13.53 11.44 0.28
N HIS A 60 14.44 10.51 0.58
CA HIS A 60 14.92 9.53 -0.41
C HIS A 60 13.97 8.33 -0.57
N THR A 61 12.83 8.34 0.12
CA THR A 61 11.72 7.43 -0.15
C THR A 61 11.08 7.80 -1.47
N GLU A 62 11.01 6.86 -2.41
CA GLU A 62 10.51 7.14 -3.75
C GLU A 62 9.37 6.20 -4.17
N ARG A 63 8.48 6.71 -5.03
CA ARG A 63 7.37 5.96 -5.62
C ARG A 63 7.65 5.69 -7.09
N HIS A 64 7.36 4.46 -7.50
CA HIS A 64 7.58 4.02 -8.87
C HIS A 64 6.38 3.26 -9.41
N GLN A 65 6.21 3.32 -10.72
CA GLN A 65 5.30 2.42 -11.40
C GLN A 65 6.08 1.23 -11.96
N ILE A 66 5.52 0.03 -11.78
CA ILE A 66 6.08 -1.21 -12.31
C ILE A 66 5.91 -1.22 -13.84
N ALA A 67 7.01 -1.35 -14.57
CA ALA A 67 7.01 -1.63 -16.00
C ALA A 67 6.77 -3.12 -16.28
N SER A 68 7.44 -4.00 -15.52
CA SER A 68 7.23 -5.46 -15.61
C SER A 68 7.71 -6.18 -14.36
N VAL A 69 7.23 -7.41 -14.17
CA VAL A 69 7.68 -8.34 -13.14
C VAL A 69 8.19 -9.61 -13.83
N SER A 70 9.33 -10.12 -13.37
CA SER A 70 9.99 -11.31 -13.94
C SER A 70 10.57 -12.20 -12.85
N SER A 71 11.31 -13.25 -13.25
CA SER A 71 11.98 -14.19 -12.34
C SER A 71 11.03 -14.87 -11.35
N GLY A 72 9.80 -15.20 -11.78
CA GLY A 72 8.81 -15.81 -10.90
C GLY A 72 8.31 -14.88 -9.78
N GLY A 73 8.42 -13.56 -9.95
CA GLY A 73 7.93 -12.57 -8.99
C GLY A 73 9.02 -11.95 -8.12
N THR A 74 10.30 -12.23 -8.35
CA THR A 74 11.39 -11.69 -7.50
C THR A 74 12.16 -10.53 -8.15
N THR A 75 11.72 -10.06 -9.31
CA THR A 75 12.37 -8.95 -10.01
C THR A 75 11.31 -7.99 -10.55
N ILE A 76 11.43 -6.73 -10.17
CA ILE A 76 10.62 -5.61 -10.67
C ILE A 76 11.51 -4.78 -11.59
N MET A 77 10.97 -4.41 -12.75
CA MET A 77 11.49 -3.32 -13.57
C MET A 77 10.62 -2.09 -13.37
N THR A 78 11.20 -0.94 -13.01
CA THR A 78 10.49 0.34 -12.91
C THR A 78 10.45 1.06 -14.25
N ILE A 79 9.40 1.84 -14.50
CA ILE A 79 9.29 2.65 -15.73
C ILE A 79 10.40 3.70 -15.79
N ASN A 80 10.62 4.41 -14.69
CA ASN A 80 11.67 5.42 -14.57
C ASN A 80 12.83 4.89 -13.73
N PRO A 81 14.08 5.32 -14.00
CA PRO A 81 15.22 4.96 -13.16
C PRO A 81 15.04 5.46 -11.72
N LEU A 82 15.61 4.73 -10.76
CA LEU A 82 15.63 5.11 -9.36
C LEU A 82 16.44 6.40 -9.17
N ALA A 83 15.89 7.33 -8.40
CA ALA A 83 16.58 8.58 -8.08
C ALA A 83 17.62 8.41 -6.97
N TYR A 84 17.48 7.35 -6.16
CA TYR A 84 18.34 7.10 -5.01
C TYR A 84 18.86 5.66 -4.97
N THR A 85 19.92 5.45 -4.21
CA THR A 85 20.47 4.11 -3.97
C THR A 85 19.79 3.49 -2.76
N HIS A 86 19.24 2.29 -2.93
CA HIS A 86 18.57 1.53 -1.87
C HIS A 86 19.43 0.35 -1.48
N ILE A 87 19.94 0.39 -0.25
CA ILE A 87 20.97 -0.52 0.24
C ILE A 87 20.34 -1.83 0.73
N SER A 88 21.03 -2.94 0.51
CA SER A 88 20.82 -4.20 1.23
C SER A 88 22.14 -4.64 1.85
N MET A 89 22.17 -4.75 3.17
CA MET A 89 23.33 -5.14 3.96
C MET A 89 23.00 -6.33 4.84
N ARG A 90 23.90 -7.32 4.84
CA ARG A 90 23.90 -8.46 5.74
C ARG A 90 25.18 -8.40 6.55
N ASN A 91 25.03 -8.33 7.87
CA ASN A 91 26.15 -8.23 8.80
C ASN A 91 26.09 -9.35 9.83
N VAL A 92 27.27 -9.83 10.23
CA VAL A 92 27.43 -10.85 11.27
C VAL A 92 28.04 -10.19 12.51
N LEU A 93 27.34 -10.26 13.63
CA LEU A 93 27.79 -9.76 14.91
C LEU A 93 28.86 -10.68 15.51
N PRO A 94 29.72 -10.18 16.43
CA PRO A 94 30.76 -10.98 17.08
C PRO A 94 30.23 -12.23 17.82
N ASN A 95 28.96 -12.23 18.22
CA ASN A 95 28.29 -13.37 18.85
C ASN A 95 27.70 -14.39 17.84
N GLY A 96 27.98 -14.22 16.55
CA GLY A 96 27.48 -15.08 15.47
C GLY A 96 26.06 -14.77 14.98
N GLN A 97 25.36 -13.80 15.58
CA GLN A 97 24.04 -13.38 15.09
C GLN A 97 24.14 -12.64 13.76
N VAL A 98 23.18 -12.88 12.87
CA VAL A 98 23.10 -12.20 11.57
C VAL A 98 22.01 -11.14 11.62
N PHE A 99 22.32 -9.92 11.21
CA PHE A 99 21.32 -8.86 11.02
C PHE A 99 21.30 -8.38 9.57
N ASN A 100 20.10 -8.20 9.04
CA ASN A 100 19.87 -7.73 7.67
C ASN A 100 19.16 -6.37 7.71
N VAL A 101 19.73 -5.38 7.06
CA VAL A 101 19.11 -4.07 6.84
C VAL A 101 18.95 -3.88 5.35
N SER A 102 17.73 -3.62 4.91
CA SER A 102 17.43 -3.37 3.51
C SER A 102 16.22 -2.48 3.33
N ALA A 103 16.12 -1.81 2.19
CA ALA A 103 14.93 -1.02 1.86
C ALA A 103 13.70 -1.94 1.82
N ALA A 104 12.58 -1.49 2.41
CA ALA A 104 11.29 -2.11 2.22
C ALA A 104 10.69 -1.65 0.89
N VAL A 105 10.03 -2.58 0.19
CA VAL A 105 9.28 -2.31 -1.03
C VAL A 105 7.83 -2.66 -0.76
N GLY A 106 6.92 -1.71 -0.96
CA GLY A 106 5.50 -1.87 -0.67
C GLY A 106 4.62 -1.60 -1.87
N LEU A 107 3.56 -2.40 -2.04
CA LEU A 107 2.53 -2.17 -3.05
C LEU A 107 1.57 -1.06 -2.58
N LEU A 108 1.47 0.02 -3.34
CA LEU A 108 0.52 1.11 -3.10
C LEU A 108 -0.80 0.92 -3.84
N SER A 109 -0.78 0.26 -5.01
CA SER A 109 -2.00 -0.05 -5.76
C SER A 109 -2.99 -0.85 -4.92
N ARG A 110 -4.26 -0.43 -4.94
CA ARG A 110 -5.41 -1.12 -4.33
C ARG A 110 -6.59 -1.09 -5.29
N SER A 111 -7.37 -2.17 -5.31
CA SER A 111 -8.56 -2.29 -6.17
C SER A 111 -9.72 -1.41 -5.73
N ILE A 112 -9.71 -0.96 -4.47
CA ILE A 112 -10.69 -0.03 -3.92
C ILE A 112 -9.99 1.29 -3.69
N ARG A 113 -10.49 2.34 -4.34
CA ARG A 113 -9.99 3.71 -4.22
C ARG A 113 -11.13 4.61 -3.80
N VAL A 114 -10.95 5.33 -2.69
CA VAL A 114 -11.83 6.42 -2.29
C VAL A 114 -11.10 7.71 -2.64
N ILE A 115 -11.61 8.45 -3.63
CA ILE A 115 -10.99 9.65 -4.15
C ILE A 115 -11.88 10.86 -3.90
N ASP A 116 -11.28 11.98 -3.56
CA ASP A 116 -11.91 13.29 -3.64
C ASP A 116 -11.43 13.97 -4.93
N GLN A 117 -12.36 14.42 -5.76
CA GLN A 117 -12.07 15.12 -7.02
C GLN A 117 -12.04 16.65 -6.86
N SER A 118 -12.23 17.16 -5.63
CA SER A 118 -12.17 18.58 -5.36
C SER A 118 -10.77 19.16 -5.68
N PRO A 119 -10.70 20.32 -6.36
CA PRO A 119 -9.43 21.02 -6.60
C PRO A 119 -8.83 21.64 -5.33
N VAL A 120 -9.55 21.59 -4.20
CA VAL A 120 -9.14 22.17 -2.92
C VAL A 120 -8.31 21.16 -2.13
N THR A 121 -7.05 21.52 -1.86
CA THR A 121 -6.09 20.80 -1.01
C THR A 121 -6.39 20.93 0.47
N ASP A 122 -7.64 20.68 0.86
CA ASP A 122 -7.94 20.49 2.28
C ASP A 122 -7.36 19.15 2.73
N LEU A 123 -6.44 19.19 3.70
CA LEU A 123 -5.75 18.03 4.30
C LEU A 123 -6.67 17.10 5.10
N PHE A 124 -7.99 17.32 5.04
CA PHE A 124 -8.97 16.47 5.70
C PHE A 124 -9.29 15.25 4.82
N GLY A 125 -9.05 14.06 5.38
CA GLY A 125 -9.45 12.78 4.78
C GLY A 125 -10.97 12.60 4.71
N PHE A 126 -11.40 11.40 4.30
CA PHE A 126 -12.82 11.03 4.26
C PHE A 126 -13.27 10.36 5.57
N ARG A 127 -14.58 10.39 5.83
CA ARG A 127 -15.20 9.61 6.93
C ARG A 127 -16.20 8.62 6.35
N VAL A 128 -16.29 7.44 6.96
CA VAL A 128 -17.38 6.49 6.73
C VAL A 128 -18.27 6.53 7.96
N LEU A 129 -19.53 6.90 7.79
CA LEU A 129 -20.52 6.91 8.85
C LEU A 129 -21.49 5.76 8.61
N VAL A 130 -21.59 4.86 9.59
CA VAL A 130 -22.51 3.72 9.55
C VAL A 130 -23.65 3.99 10.53
N SER A 131 -24.88 3.93 10.04
CA SER A 131 -26.11 4.03 10.83
C SER A 131 -26.97 2.81 10.58
N ASP A 132 -27.73 2.41 11.59
CA ASP A 132 -28.85 1.49 11.41
C ASP A 132 -30.12 2.28 11.04
N TYR A 133 -31.08 1.63 10.39
CA TYR A 133 -32.40 2.20 10.14
C TYR A 133 -33.46 1.33 10.83
N ALA A 134 -33.90 1.78 12.00
CA ALA A 134 -35.11 1.26 12.61
C ALA A 134 -36.31 2.05 12.06
N THR A 135 -37.17 1.40 11.28
CA THR A 135 -38.55 1.91 11.14
C THR A 135 -39.23 1.67 12.48
N ASP A 136 -39.47 2.75 13.23
CA ASP A 136 -40.39 2.68 14.36
C ASP A 136 -41.79 2.44 13.77
N ILE A 137 -42.20 1.17 13.71
CA ILE A 137 -43.56 0.82 13.29
C ILE A 137 -44.43 1.22 14.48
N TRP A 138 -44.90 2.46 14.47
CA TRP A 138 -45.93 2.89 15.40
C TRP A 138 -47.14 1.98 15.21
N ASN A 139 -47.37 1.09 16.18
CA ASN A 139 -48.58 0.28 16.23
C ASN A 139 -49.55 1.00 17.19
N PRO A 140 -50.51 1.79 16.68
CA PRO A 140 -51.61 2.22 17.51
C PRO A 140 -52.45 0.98 17.81
N VAL A 141 -52.18 0.35 18.94
CA VAL A 141 -53.23 -0.43 19.57
C VAL A 141 -54.27 0.61 20.00
N THR A 142 -55.29 0.79 19.17
CA THR A 142 -56.51 1.49 19.51
C THR A 142 -57.15 0.74 20.67
N ASN A 143 -57.21 1.40 21.83
CA ASN A 143 -58.08 1.00 22.92
C ASN A 143 -59.52 0.89 22.41
N GLU A 144 -60.28 -0.12 22.84
CA GLU A 144 -61.60 0.06 23.47
C GLU A 144 -62.22 -1.27 23.97
N SER A 145 -62.95 -1.12 25.10
CA SER A 145 -63.66 -2.06 26.01
C SER A 145 -62.84 -3.04 26.84
#